data_AF-A0A7X6ZXW2-F1
#
_entry.id   AF-A0A7X6ZXW2-F1
#
_cell.length_a   1.000
_cell.length_b   1.000
_cell.length_c   1.000
_cell.angle_alpha   90.00
_cell.angle_beta   90.00
_cell.angle_gamma   90.00
#
_symmetry.space_group_name_H-M   'P 1'
#
loop_
_entity.id
_entity.type
_entity.pdbx_description
1 polymer ?
#
loop_
_entity_poly.entity_id
_entity_poly.type
_entity_poly.pdbx_seq_one_letter_code
_entity_poly.pdbx_strand_id
1 'polypeptide(L)'
;SGEEAKAEANRCIQCRCDACIRHCGFLSYFEKFPKRIDEEVEVSITPVTLDGNGTVATRLISTCNQCGLCKEVCPVDIDVGEYLRGSHRIMREKGAMPWAWHEFWLRDMAFSNGNRAALLLPSPGEKCDFLFFPGCQLGASDPRYVLESYRALRKKDPGTALLLGCCGAPAVWAGDNPLHEEVCGGIRRTWKELGSPPVILACPSCLQMFGEFLPEIPTLFLSDHLLSRGVTPQPEEEEQVVSVFDPCSARYRPETQKNIRTLVEMASCRIEPLPYEGVQAQCCSWGGQISIANPPFADWLAKKRAGEGEYPYVTYCANCRDVFAETGKPVKHILDILFGLSGWNRRTPGANERRRNRERLKEILSSEYLPGGHLSKEEPMEEEKRLTIPEEVRDRMDRDRLLEEDALAVIEECEATGVKVVDSTSGHIFGSGQVGQMTQWVEYEAAPKGFVLHNTYSHRMKIEK
;
A
#
# COMPACT_ATOMS: atom_id res chain seq x y z
N SER A 1 43.01 -35.84 -1.40
CA SER A 1 44.07 -35.89 -2.43
C SER A 1 44.01 -34.63 -3.31
N GLY A 2 45.00 -34.37 -4.17
CA GLY A 2 44.91 -33.26 -5.14
C GLY A 2 43.78 -33.38 -6.16
N GLU A 3 43.26 -34.60 -6.37
CA GLU A 3 42.11 -34.86 -7.22
C GLU A 3 40.78 -34.53 -6.54
N GLU A 4 40.63 -34.80 -5.24
CA GLU A 4 39.45 -34.38 -4.47
C GLU A 4 39.33 -32.85 -4.42
N ALA A 5 40.43 -32.13 -4.26
CA ALA A 5 40.43 -30.66 -4.28
C ALA A 5 40.05 -30.09 -5.66
N LYS A 6 40.48 -30.73 -6.76
CA LYS A 6 40.07 -30.35 -8.13
C LYS A 6 38.62 -30.70 -8.42
N ALA A 7 38.14 -31.84 -7.93
CA ALA A 7 36.74 -32.24 -8.04
C ALA A 7 35.83 -31.27 -7.27
N GLU A 8 36.22 -30.90 -6.05
CA GLU A 8 35.52 -29.89 -5.24
C GLU A 8 35.54 -28.52 -5.90
N ALA A 9 36.70 -28.06 -6.39
CA ALA A 9 36.82 -26.78 -7.08
C ALA A 9 35.99 -26.72 -8.38
N ASN A 10 35.95 -27.81 -9.17
CA ASN A 10 35.11 -27.89 -10.37
C ASN A 10 33.62 -27.91 -10.03
N ARG A 11 33.24 -28.52 -8.91
CA ARG A 11 31.87 -28.47 -8.37
C ARG A 11 31.53 -27.05 -7.88
N CYS A 12 32.44 -26.36 -7.20
CA CYS A 12 32.32 -24.96 -6.79
C CYS A 12 32.23 -23.99 -7.98
N ILE A 13 32.95 -24.24 -9.09
CA ILE A 13 32.87 -23.44 -10.32
C ILE A 13 31.50 -23.59 -11.01
N GLN A 14 30.83 -24.73 -10.83
CA GLN A 14 29.44 -24.95 -11.27
C GLN A 14 28.40 -24.38 -10.29
N CYS A 15 28.76 -24.12 -9.03
CA CYS A 15 27.90 -23.49 -8.03
C CYS A 15 27.78 -21.97 -8.22
N ARG A 16 27.32 -21.52 -9.39
CA ARG A 16 26.76 -20.17 -9.50
C ARG A 16 25.34 -20.20 -8.93
N CYS A 17 25.21 -19.92 -7.63
CA CYS A 17 23.91 -19.71 -7.02
C CYS A 17 23.21 -18.53 -7.71
N ASP A 18 22.09 -18.82 -8.38
CA ASP A 18 21.23 -17.88 -9.09
C ASP A 18 19.85 -17.75 -8.44
N ALA A 19 19.66 -18.32 -7.24
CA ALA A 19 18.39 -18.31 -6.51
C ALA A 19 17.81 -16.89 -6.38
N CYS A 20 18.68 -15.92 -6.06
CA CYS A 20 18.27 -14.53 -5.93
C CYS A 20 17.73 -13.93 -7.26
N ILE A 21 18.31 -14.28 -8.41
CA ILE A 21 17.82 -13.88 -9.74
C ILE A 21 16.54 -14.64 -10.08
N ARG A 22 16.49 -15.95 -9.87
CA ARG A 22 15.33 -16.78 -10.20
C ARG A 22 14.06 -16.37 -9.45
N HIS A 23 14.19 -16.03 -8.17
CA HIS A 23 13.04 -15.81 -7.30
C HIS A 23 12.68 -14.32 -7.09
N CYS A 24 13.65 -13.40 -7.12
CA CYS A 24 13.39 -11.98 -6.88
C CYS A 24 13.12 -11.22 -8.18
N GLY A 25 11.91 -10.66 -8.33
CA GLY A 25 11.54 -9.87 -9.50
C GLY A 25 12.48 -8.67 -9.73
N PHE A 26 12.92 -8.00 -8.66
CA PHE A 26 13.86 -6.87 -8.74
C PHE A 26 15.21 -7.28 -9.31
N LEU A 27 15.85 -8.32 -8.74
CA LEU A 27 17.17 -8.77 -9.18
C LEU A 27 17.12 -9.38 -10.60
N SER A 28 16.03 -10.10 -10.92
CA SER A 28 15.75 -10.61 -12.26
C SER A 28 15.61 -9.49 -13.30
N TYR A 29 14.84 -8.44 -12.99
CA TYR A 29 14.54 -7.38 -13.93
C TYR A 29 15.76 -6.54 -14.29
N PHE A 30 16.62 -6.26 -13.31
CA PHE A 30 17.87 -5.54 -13.54
C PHE A 30 19.02 -6.42 -13.99
N GLU A 31 18.85 -7.75 -13.98
CA GLU A 31 19.90 -8.74 -14.26
C GLU A 31 21.16 -8.53 -13.39
N LYS A 32 20.95 -8.16 -12.12
CA LYS A 32 22.02 -7.81 -11.17
C LYS A 32 21.99 -8.71 -9.95
N PHE A 33 23.15 -9.31 -9.66
CA PHE A 33 23.37 -10.03 -8.42
C PHE A 33 23.61 -9.07 -7.23
N PRO A 34 23.38 -9.50 -5.98
CA PRO A 34 23.53 -8.65 -4.79
C PRO A 34 24.86 -7.88 -4.73
N LYS A 35 25.98 -8.50 -5.12
CA LYS A 35 27.29 -7.81 -5.09
C LYS A 35 27.36 -6.62 -6.04
N ARG A 36 26.71 -6.71 -7.20
CA ARG A 36 26.65 -5.59 -8.15
C ARG A 36 25.72 -4.48 -7.66
N ILE A 37 24.62 -4.85 -7.00
CA ILE A 37 23.72 -3.88 -6.36
C ILE A 37 24.50 -3.11 -5.29
N ASP A 38 25.20 -3.82 -4.39
CA ASP A 38 26.06 -3.25 -3.34
C ASP A 38 27.05 -2.20 -3.91
N GLU A 39 27.82 -2.55 -4.94
CA GLU A 39 28.77 -1.62 -5.58
C GLU A 39 28.12 -0.32 -6.08
N GLU A 40 26.95 -0.41 -6.73
CA GLU A 40 26.26 0.78 -7.27
C GLU A 40 25.59 1.62 -6.18
N VAL A 41 25.08 0.96 -5.14
CA VAL A 41 24.48 1.61 -3.99
C VAL A 41 25.53 2.34 -3.17
N GLU A 42 26.68 1.72 -2.88
CA GLU A 42 27.79 2.35 -2.15
C GLU A 42 28.29 3.62 -2.83
N VAL A 43 28.40 3.63 -4.16
CA VAL A 43 28.74 4.86 -4.91
C VAL A 43 27.73 5.98 -4.69
N SER A 44 26.46 5.64 -4.47
CA SER A 44 25.39 6.63 -4.29
C SER A 44 25.27 7.12 -2.85
N ILE A 45 25.40 6.22 -1.87
CA ILE A 45 25.26 6.57 -0.45
C ILE A 45 26.58 7.04 0.17
N THR A 46 27.74 6.68 -0.39
CA THR A 46 29.08 7.09 0.05
C THR A 46 29.89 7.63 -1.13
N PRO A 47 29.46 8.73 -1.76
CA PRO A 47 30.14 9.27 -2.92
C PRO A 47 31.56 9.74 -2.55
N VAL A 48 32.54 9.29 -3.33
CA VAL A 48 33.96 9.70 -3.24
C VAL A 48 34.20 11.01 -4.03
N THR A 49 33.15 11.59 -4.62
CA THR A 49 33.24 12.83 -5.40
C THR A 49 33.37 14.07 -4.49
N LEU A 50 34.11 15.08 -4.97
CA LEU A 50 34.39 16.33 -4.23
C LEU A 50 33.13 17.14 -3.90
N ASP A 51 32.03 16.95 -4.65
CA ASP A 51 30.73 17.59 -4.43
C ASP A 51 29.79 16.76 -3.52
N GLY A 52 30.19 15.55 -3.13
CA GLY A 52 29.41 14.67 -2.26
C GLY A 52 28.10 14.16 -2.87
N ASN A 53 27.90 14.27 -4.19
CA ASN A 53 26.64 13.92 -4.87
C ASN A 53 26.78 12.68 -5.76
N GLY A 54 26.47 11.50 -5.21
CA GLY A 54 26.32 10.26 -5.98
C GLY A 54 24.85 9.95 -6.23
N THR A 55 24.31 10.24 -7.42
CA THR A 55 22.91 9.92 -7.78
C THR A 55 22.78 8.74 -8.75
N VAL A 56 23.82 7.90 -8.84
CA VAL A 56 23.95 6.84 -9.84
C VAL A 56 22.88 5.76 -9.69
N ALA A 57 22.59 5.34 -8.46
CA ALA A 57 21.69 4.23 -8.15
C ALA A 57 20.40 4.66 -7.46
N THR A 58 20.09 5.95 -7.36
CA THR A 58 18.91 6.44 -6.62
C THR A 58 17.63 5.73 -7.05
N ARG A 59 17.38 5.62 -8.37
CA ARG A 59 16.20 4.89 -8.89
C ARG A 59 16.25 3.39 -8.58
N LEU A 60 17.42 2.76 -8.70
CA LEU A 60 17.62 1.35 -8.39
C LEU A 60 17.27 1.07 -6.92
N ILE A 61 17.79 1.90 -6.01
CA ILE A 61 17.54 1.83 -4.57
C ILE A 61 16.02 1.87 -4.28
N SER A 62 15.30 2.80 -4.90
CA SER A 62 13.86 2.97 -4.70
C SER A 62 12.96 2.04 -5.54
N THR A 63 13.52 1.08 -6.28
CA THR A 63 12.74 0.11 -7.09
C THR A 63 12.49 -1.21 -6.34
N CYS A 64 13.11 -1.45 -5.19
CA CYS A 64 12.88 -2.68 -4.41
C CYS A 64 11.59 -2.58 -3.58
N ASN A 65 10.74 -3.62 -3.64
CA ASN A 65 9.53 -3.71 -2.81
C ASN A 65 9.80 -4.03 -1.33
N GLN A 66 11.04 -4.29 -0.94
CA GLN A 66 11.45 -4.63 0.43
C GLN A 66 10.70 -5.85 1.01
N CYS A 67 10.46 -6.87 0.18
CA CYS A 67 9.64 -8.04 0.55
C CYS A 67 10.41 -9.18 1.25
N GLY A 68 11.75 -9.10 1.34
CA GLY A 68 12.60 -10.08 2.02
C GLY A 68 12.72 -11.46 1.34
N LEU A 69 12.11 -11.70 0.16
CA LEU A 69 12.19 -13.02 -0.50
C LEU A 69 13.62 -13.41 -0.84
N CYS A 70 14.46 -12.43 -1.16
CA CYS A 70 15.89 -12.65 -1.43
C CYS A 70 16.61 -13.31 -0.26
N LYS A 71 16.26 -12.95 0.99
CA LYS A 71 16.83 -13.57 2.19
C LYS A 71 16.40 -15.03 2.28
N GLU A 72 15.09 -15.26 2.16
CA GLU A 72 14.48 -16.58 2.31
C GLU A 72 15.03 -17.64 1.34
N VAL A 73 15.31 -17.24 0.10
CA VAL A 73 15.82 -18.15 -0.94
C VAL A 73 17.35 -18.22 -0.97
N CYS A 74 18.05 -17.38 -0.18
CA CYS A 74 19.50 -17.33 -0.18
C CYS A 74 20.07 -18.34 0.83
N PRO A 75 20.96 -19.26 0.42
CA PRO A 75 21.55 -20.24 1.34
C PRO A 75 22.50 -19.61 2.39
N VAL A 76 22.78 -18.32 2.28
CA VAL A 76 23.64 -17.54 3.19
C VAL A 76 22.95 -16.25 3.67
N ASP A 77 21.61 -16.22 3.64
CA ASP A 77 20.77 -15.17 4.25
C ASP A 77 21.00 -13.72 3.77
N ILE A 78 21.39 -13.52 2.50
CA ILE A 78 21.55 -12.16 1.94
C ILE A 78 20.18 -11.47 1.76
N ASP A 79 19.94 -10.43 2.54
CA ASP A 79 18.74 -9.59 2.44
C ASP A 79 19.01 -8.27 1.69
N VAL A 80 18.79 -8.29 0.38
CA VAL A 80 18.86 -7.08 -0.45
C VAL A 80 17.74 -6.09 -0.08
N GLY A 81 16.58 -6.56 0.38
CA GLY A 81 15.47 -5.69 0.78
C GLY A 81 15.82 -4.85 2.01
N GLU A 82 16.37 -5.50 3.04
CA GLU A 82 16.84 -4.83 4.26
C GLU A 82 18.02 -3.90 3.98
N TYR A 83 18.98 -4.33 3.16
CA TYR A 83 20.10 -3.50 2.72
C TYR A 83 19.63 -2.19 2.07
N LEU A 84 18.74 -2.28 1.06
CA LEU A 84 18.22 -1.10 0.35
C LEU A 84 17.36 -0.21 1.26
N ARG A 85 16.61 -0.81 2.20
CA ARG A 85 15.90 -0.05 3.25
C ARG A 85 16.89 0.72 4.14
N GLY A 86 18.06 0.15 4.43
CA GLY A 86 19.17 0.84 5.09
C GLY A 86 19.71 2.00 4.26
N SER A 87 19.87 1.82 2.96
CA SER A 87 20.29 2.87 2.03
C SER A 87 19.31 4.05 2.01
N HIS A 88 18.00 3.79 2.11
CA HIS A 88 16.99 4.87 2.25
C HIS A 88 17.25 5.72 3.50
N ARG A 89 17.50 5.08 4.66
CA ARG A 89 17.80 5.82 5.90
C ARG A 89 19.03 6.71 5.75
N ILE A 90 20.10 6.18 5.15
CA ILE A 90 21.33 6.93 4.91
C ILE A 90 21.08 8.11 3.95
N MET A 91 20.34 7.89 2.85
CA MET A 91 19.98 8.97 1.92
C MET A 91 19.15 10.06 2.60
N ARG A 92 18.23 9.70 3.50
CA ARG A 92 17.47 10.67 4.30
C ARG A 92 18.39 11.49 5.20
N GLU A 93 19.23 10.84 6.00
CA GLU A 93 20.14 11.49 6.95
C GLU A 93 21.09 12.47 6.26
N LYS A 94 21.50 12.17 5.02
CA LYS A 94 22.34 13.02 4.19
C LYS A 94 21.57 14.08 3.39
N GLY A 95 20.24 14.14 3.50
CA GLY A 95 19.41 15.07 2.73
C GLY A 95 19.34 14.76 1.21
N ALA A 96 19.73 13.56 0.81
CA ALA A 96 19.79 13.10 -0.59
C ALA A 96 18.56 12.30 -1.05
N MET A 97 17.55 12.15 -0.19
CA MET A 97 16.36 11.36 -0.49
C MET A 97 15.55 11.98 -1.66
N PRO A 98 15.22 11.21 -2.71
CA PRO A 98 14.35 11.65 -3.80
C PRO A 98 12.88 11.70 -3.35
N TRP A 99 12.52 12.68 -2.51
CA TRP A 99 11.18 12.78 -1.89
C TRP A 99 10.03 12.75 -2.90
N ALA A 100 10.25 13.22 -4.13
CA ALA A 100 9.28 13.15 -5.22
C ALA A 100 8.74 11.72 -5.51
N TRP A 101 9.46 10.65 -5.17
CA TRP A 101 8.98 9.27 -5.35
C TRP A 101 8.15 8.74 -4.18
N HIS A 102 8.32 9.35 -3.01
CA HIS A 102 7.73 8.89 -1.76
C HIS A 102 6.57 9.79 -1.31
N GLU A 103 6.56 11.03 -1.77
CA GLU A 103 5.66 12.09 -1.33
C GLU A 103 4.18 11.73 -1.38
N PHE A 104 3.69 11.20 -2.50
CA PHE A 104 2.27 10.82 -2.61
C PHE A 104 1.87 9.86 -1.49
N TRP A 105 2.70 8.86 -1.21
CA TRP A 105 2.44 7.85 -0.18
C TRP A 105 2.54 8.40 1.24
N LEU A 106 3.48 9.32 1.48
CA LEU A 106 3.62 10.01 2.77
C LEU A 106 2.43 10.94 3.03
N ARG A 107 1.98 11.69 2.02
CA ARG A 107 0.78 12.54 2.09
C ARG A 107 -0.49 11.70 2.26
N ASP A 108 -0.60 10.55 1.59
CA ASP A 108 -1.72 9.62 1.76
C ASP A 108 -1.76 8.97 3.16
N MET A 109 -0.58 8.67 3.71
CA MET A 109 -0.45 8.23 5.10
C MET A 109 -0.86 9.34 6.08
N ALA A 110 -0.39 10.57 5.87
CA ALA A 110 -0.75 11.72 6.69
C ALA A 110 -2.28 11.97 6.64
N PHE A 111 -2.88 11.91 5.45
CA PHE A 111 -4.33 11.96 5.28
C PHE A 111 -5.05 10.87 6.09
N SER A 112 -4.58 9.62 5.99
CA SER A 112 -5.17 8.47 6.70
C SER A 112 -5.12 8.60 8.23
N ASN A 113 -4.11 9.32 8.74
CA ASN A 113 -3.92 9.59 10.17
C ASN A 113 -4.53 10.93 10.60
N GLY A 114 -5.01 11.74 9.65
CA GLY A 114 -5.58 13.05 9.87
C GLY A 114 -7.06 13.01 10.24
N ASN A 115 -7.60 14.16 10.62
CA ASN A 115 -8.98 14.32 11.04
C ASN A 115 -10.02 13.87 10.00
N ARG A 116 -9.73 13.89 8.70
CA ARG A 116 -10.69 13.50 7.65
C ARG A 116 -10.92 11.98 7.58
N ALA A 117 -9.94 11.17 7.94
CA ALA A 117 -10.03 9.70 7.80
C ALA A 117 -9.87 8.93 9.12
N ALA A 118 -9.08 9.44 10.07
CA ALA A 118 -8.84 8.77 11.35
C ALA A 118 -10.08 8.85 12.26
N LEU A 119 -10.32 7.77 12.99
CA LEU A 119 -11.44 7.62 13.91
C LEU A 119 -11.07 6.62 14.99
N LEU A 120 -11.34 6.99 16.24
CA LEU A 120 -11.36 6.06 17.37
C LEU A 120 -12.83 5.86 17.78
N LEU A 121 -13.33 4.63 17.68
CA LEU A 121 -14.57 4.22 18.34
C LEU A 121 -14.21 3.44 19.61
N PRO A 122 -14.54 3.95 20.79
CA PRO A 122 -14.29 3.21 22.04
C PRO A 122 -15.18 1.96 22.12
N SER A 123 -14.81 1.02 23.00
CA SER A 123 -15.69 -0.07 23.37
C SER A 123 -16.95 0.51 24.05
N PRO A 124 -18.16 -0.05 23.83
CA PRO A 124 -19.38 0.42 24.50
C PRO A 124 -19.38 0.18 26.01
N GLY A 125 -18.64 -0.83 26.47
CA GLY A 125 -18.51 -1.17 27.89
C GLY A 125 -17.28 -0.51 28.52
N GLU A 126 -17.20 -0.60 29.85
CA GLU A 126 -16.10 -0.05 30.66
C GLU A 126 -14.73 -0.67 30.33
N LYS A 127 -14.72 -1.90 29.81
CA LYS A 127 -13.51 -2.62 29.44
C LYS A 127 -13.43 -2.83 27.91
N CYS A 128 -12.28 -2.49 27.35
CA CYS A 128 -11.91 -2.83 25.99
C CYS A 128 -11.27 -4.23 25.96
N ASP A 129 -11.93 -5.20 25.34
CA ASP A 129 -11.38 -6.57 25.25
C ASP A 129 -10.46 -6.73 24.04
N PHE A 130 -10.75 -6.01 22.95
CA PHE A 130 -9.98 -6.02 21.71
C PHE A 130 -9.99 -4.64 21.06
N LEU A 131 -8.90 -4.30 20.38
CA LEU A 131 -8.85 -3.17 19.47
C LEU A 131 -8.78 -3.65 18.02
N PHE A 132 -9.78 -3.35 17.21
CA PHE A 132 -9.74 -3.62 15.77
C PHE A 132 -9.02 -2.48 15.03
N PHE A 133 -7.90 -2.81 14.38
CA PHE A 133 -7.13 -1.90 13.55
C PHE A 133 -7.07 -2.45 12.10
N PRO A 134 -7.96 -1.99 11.20
CA PRO A 134 -8.04 -2.53 9.84
C PRO A 134 -6.88 -2.11 8.94
N GLY A 135 -6.13 -1.07 9.33
CA GLY A 135 -5.18 -0.38 8.47
C GLY A 135 -5.86 0.56 7.47
N CYS A 136 -5.07 1.36 6.76
CA CYS A 136 -5.59 2.43 5.91
C CYS A 136 -6.13 1.95 4.55
N GLN A 137 -5.51 0.93 3.95
CA GLN A 137 -5.84 0.53 2.58
C GLN A 137 -7.06 -0.39 2.47
N LEU A 138 -7.45 -1.08 3.56
CA LEU A 138 -8.59 -2.00 3.52
C LEU A 138 -9.90 -1.25 3.24
N GLY A 139 -10.17 -0.18 4.02
CA GLY A 139 -11.30 0.71 3.80
C GLY A 139 -11.17 1.60 2.57
N ALA A 140 -9.94 1.94 2.16
CA ALA A 140 -9.69 2.68 0.93
C ALA A 140 -10.06 1.87 -0.33
N SER A 141 -9.77 0.57 -0.31
CA SER A 141 -10.16 -0.38 -1.36
C SER A 141 -11.68 -0.57 -1.44
N ASP A 142 -12.31 -0.84 -0.30
CA ASP A 142 -13.76 -0.96 -0.18
C ASP A 142 -14.19 -0.73 1.29
N PRO A 143 -14.97 0.32 1.59
CA PRO A 143 -15.43 0.58 2.96
C PRO A 143 -16.13 -0.61 3.62
N ARG A 144 -16.83 -1.43 2.82
CA ARG A 144 -17.59 -2.59 3.31
C ARG A 144 -16.69 -3.65 3.96
N TYR A 145 -15.43 -3.76 3.54
CA TYR A 145 -14.47 -4.67 4.18
C TYR A 145 -14.28 -4.33 5.66
N VAL A 146 -14.23 -3.05 6.02
CA VAL A 146 -14.09 -2.64 7.42
C VAL A 146 -15.43 -2.70 8.15
N LEU A 147 -16.50 -2.22 7.51
CA LEU A 147 -17.84 -2.19 8.10
C LEU A 147 -18.33 -3.59 8.50
N GLU A 148 -18.32 -4.54 7.58
CA GLU A 148 -18.81 -5.91 7.86
C GLU A 148 -17.91 -6.65 8.84
N SER A 149 -16.59 -6.45 8.75
CA SER A 149 -15.65 -7.01 9.73
C SER A 149 -15.92 -6.47 11.12
N TYR A 150 -16.12 -5.16 11.27
CA TYR A 150 -16.39 -4.56 12.56
C TYR A 150 -17.75 -4.98 13.11
N ARG A 151 -18.79 -5.08 12.28
CA ARG A 151 -20.11 -5.61 12.66
C ARG A 151 -20.01 -7.06 13.14
N ALA A 152 -19.30 -7.91 12.42
CA ALA A 152 -19.07 -9.31 12.80
C ALA A 152 -18.31 -9.41 14.14
N LEU A 153 -17.25 -8.62 14.31
CA LEU A 153 -16.50 -8.52 15.57
C LEU A 153 -17.40 -8.05 16.70
N ARG A 154 -18.17 -6.97 16.52
CA ARG A 154 -19.09 -6.46 17.57
C ARG A 154 -20.19 -7.44 17.95
N LYS A 155 -20.61 -8.30 17.02
CA LYS A 155 -21.57 -9.38 17.30
C LYS A 155 -20.96 -10.51 18.14
N LYS A 156 -19.69 -10.85 17.89
CA LYS A 156 -19.00 -11.98 18.55
C LYS A 156 -18.25 -11.57 19.81
N ASP A 157 -17.71 -10.36 19.82
CA ASP A 157 -16.86 -9.73 20.82
C ASP A 157 -17.35 -8.28 21.06
N PRO A 158 -18.44 -8.06 21.83
CA PRO A 158 -19.07 -6.75 22.00
C PRO A 158 -18.16 -5.65 22.58
N GLY A 159 -17.12 -6.02 23.32
CA GLY A 159 -16.09 -5.14 23.89
C GLY A 159 -15.02 -4.66 22.91
N THR A 160 -15.22 -4.82 21.59
CA THR A 160 -14.25 -4.44 20.56
C THR A 160 -14.29 -2.95 20.22
N ALA A 161 -13.20 -2.23 20.50
CA ALA A 161 -12.95 -0.88 20.01
C ALA A 161 -12.46 -0.90 18.54
N LEU A 162 -12.48 0.25 17.86
CA LEU A 162 -11.95 0.41 16.49
C LEU A 162 -11.02 1.62 16.44
N LEU A 163 -9.85 1.45 15.81
CA LEU A 163 -8.97 2.56 15.45
C LEU A 163 -8.70 2.55 13.93
N LEU A 164 -9.23 3.54 13.22
CA LEU A 164 -8.87 3.80 11.83
C LEU A 164 -7.59 4.63 11.76
N GLY A 165 -6.63 4.17 10.97
CA GLY A 165 -5.36 4.85 10.72
C GLY A 165 -4.40 4.03 9.86
N CYS A 166 -3.23 4.58 9.60
CA CYS A 166 -2.12 3.92 8.93
C CYS A 166 -1.05 3.47 9.95
N CYS A 167 -0.50 2.27 9.75
CA CYS A 167 0.58 1.71 10.57
C CYS A 167 1.96 2.35 10.34
N GLY A 168 2.08 3.31 9.42
CA GLY A 168 3.36 3.98 9.14
C GLY A 168 4.26 3.27 8.13
N ALA A 169 3.82 2.17 7.50
CA ALA A 169 4.61 1.45 6.49
C ALA A 169 5.18 2.36 5.38
N PRO A 170 4.46 3.37 4.85
CA PRO A 170 5.04 4.30 3.88
C PRO A 170 6.27 5.06 4.36
N ALA A 171 6.33 5.45 5.65
CA ALA A 171 7.50 6.11 6.21
C ALA A 171 8.70 5.15 6.29
N VAL A 172 8.48 3.90 6.71
CA VAL A 172 9.52 2.85 6.72
C VAL A 172 10.07 2.61 5.30
N TRP A 173 9.18 2.47 4.32
CA TRP A 173 9.59 2.26 2.93
C TRP A 173 10.37 3.45 2.36
N ALA A 174 10.05 4.68 2.77
CA ALA A 174 10.78 5.89 2.38
C ALA A 174 12.07 6.11 3.21
N GLY A 175 12.30 5.33 4.27
CA GLY A 175 13.41 5.53 5.20
C GLY A 175 13.22 6.69 6.18
N ASP A 176 12.00 7.24 6.30
CA ASP A 176 11.67 8.36 7.21
C ASP A 176 11.38 7.89 8.64
N ASN A 177 12.44 7.45 9.33
CA ASN A 177 12.33 6.90 10.69
C ASN A 177 11.64 7.84 11.69
N PRO A 178 11.96 9.15 11.78
CA PRO A 178 11.28 10.05 12.73
C PRO A 178 9.77 10.13 12.51
N LEU A 179 9.33 10.19 11.24
CA LEU A 179 7.90 10.18 10.92
C LEU A 179 7.25 8.84 11.29
N HIS A 180 7.96 7.72 11.08
CA HIS A 180 7.45 6.41 11.51
C HIS A 180 7.31 6.32 13.04
N GLU A 181 8.31 6.80 13.78
CA GLU A 181 8.31 6.83 15.25
C GLU A 181 7.15 7.66 15.80
N GLU A 182 6.82 8.80 15.15
CA GLU A 182 5.64 9.60 15.49
C GLU A 182 4.34 8.80 15.36
N VAL A 183 4.17 8.08 14.24
CA VAL A 183 3.00 7.24 13.98
C VAL A 183 2.90 6.11 15.02
N CYS A 184 3.99 5.39 15.28
CA CYS A 184 4.04 4.36 16.32
C CYS A 184 3.75 4.93 17.71
N GLY A 185 4.25 6.13 18.01
CA GLY A 185 3.97 6.86 19.24
C GLY A 185 2.48 7.15 19.42
N GLY A 186 1.81 7.59 18.35
CA GLY A 186 0.36 7.81 18.33
C GLY A 186 -0.43 6.53 18.61
N ILE A 187 -0.16 5.45 17.86
CA ILE A 187 -0.81 4.15 18.04
C ILE A 187 -0.62 3.65 19.48
N ARG A 188 0.61 3.72 20.01
CA ARG A 188 0.95 3.28 21.37
C ARG A 188 0.21 4.08 22.44
N ARG A 189 0.06 5.40 22.27
CA ARG A 189 -0.71 6.24 23.21
C ARG A 189 -2.17 5.80 23.26
N THR A 190 -2.83 5.74 22.11
CA THR A 190 -4.25 5.30 22.03
C THR A 190 -4.44 3.88 22.55
N TRP A 191 -3.54 2.96 22.23
CA TRP A 191 -3.59 1.59 22.74
C TRP A 191 -3.51 1.53 24.28
N LYS A 192 -2.61 2.32 24.89
CA LYS A 192 -2.50 2.42 26.36
C LYS A 192 -3.72 3.06 27.00
N GLU A 193 -4.28 4.11 26.38
CA GLU A 193 -5.51 4.77 26.84
C GLU A 193 -6.71 3.81 26.87
N LEU A 194 -6.75 2.84 25.94
CA LEU A 194 -7.76 1.78 25.91
C LEU A 194 -7.48 0.63 26.89
N GLY A 195 -6.46 0.72 27.74
CA GLY A 195 -6.12 -0.32 28.71
C GLY A 195 -5.27 -1.46 28.13
N SER A 196 -4.57 -1.23 27.02
CA SER A 196 -3.64 -2.19 26.40
C SER A 196 -4.26 -3.53 25.94
N PRO A 197 -5.40 -3.54 25.23
CA PRO A 197 -6.04 -4.77 24.75
C PRO A 197 -5.23 -5.44 23.62
N PRO A 198 -5.39 -6.75 23.36
CA PRO A 198 -4.92 -7.34 22.12
C PRO A 198 -5.50 -6.63 20.89
N VAL A 199 -4.69 -6.48 19.84
CA VAL A 199 -5.07 -5.78 18.60
C VAL A 199 -5.39 -6.79 17.50
N ILE A 200 -6.59 -6.71 16.93
CA ILE A 200 -7.00 -7.47 15.75
C ILE A 200 -6.63 -6.67 14.51
N LEU A 201 -5.76 -7.24 13.67
CA LEU A 201 -5.27 -6.62 12.44
C LEU A 201 -5.89 -7.31 11.21
N ALA A 202 -6.33 -6.53 10.22
CA ALA A 202 -6.88 -7.08 8.96
C ALA A 202 -5.95 -6.91 7.76
N CYS A 203 -4.79 -6.27 7.94
CA CYS A 203 -3.81 -6.03 6.89
C CYS A 203 -2.51 -6.79 7.21
N PRO A 204 -2.05 -7.69 6.34
CA PRO A 204 -0.77 -8.40 6.52
C PRO A 204 0.43 -7.48 6.69
N SER A 205 0.47 -6.34 5.99
CA SER A 205 1.54 -5.34 6.21
C SER A 205 1.47 -4.69 7.60
N CYS A 206 0.27 -4.48 8.15
CA CYS A 206 0.14 -4.01 9.53
C CYS A 206 0.62 -5.06 10.54
N LEU A 207 0.38 -6.35 10.31
CA LEU A 207 0.95 -7.42 11.14
C LEU A 207 2.48 -7.35 11.18
N GLN A 208 3.12 -7.15 10.03
CA GLN A 208 4.57 -6.99 9.95
C GLN A 208 5.04 -5.74 10.71
N MET A 209 4.41 -4.59 10.48
CA MET A 209 4.80 -3.33 11.15
C MET A 209 4.61 -3.39 12.67
N PHE A 210 3.51 -3.97 13.14
CA PHE A 210 3.30 -4.13 14.59
C PHE A 210 4.31 -5.12 15.17
N GLY A 211 4.61 -6.23 14.49
CA GLY A 211 5.60 -7.19 14.96
C GLY A 211 7.02 -6.63 15.03
N GLU A 212 7.40 -5.76 14.10
CA GLU A 212 8.75 -5.16 14.04
C GLU A 212 8.90 -3.94 14.96
N PHE A 213 7.89 -3.07 15.05
CA PHE A 213 8.01 -1.74 15.68
C PHE A 213 7.11 -1.52 16.91
N LEU A 214 6.16 -2.42 17.16
CA LEU A 214 5.29 -2.42 18.34
C LEU A 214 5.19 -3.83 18.97
N PRO A 215 6.32 -4.54 19.22
CA PRO A 215 6.30 -5.94 19.65
C PRO A 215 5.65 -6.16 21.03
N GLU A 216 5.49 -5.09 21.82
CA GLU A 216 4.77 -5.12 23.10
C GLU A 216 3.25 -5.28 22.95
N ILE A 217 2.70 -5.08 21.75
CA ILE A 217 1.27 -5.17 21.47
C ILE A 217 0.93 -6.59 20.99
N PRO A 218 0.14 -7.37 21.75
CA PRO A 218 -0.33 -8.68 21.27
C PRO A 218 -1.21 -8.50 20.03
N THR A 219 -0.93 -9.25 18.96
CA THR A 219 -1.66 -9.13 17.69
C THR A 219 -2.34 -10.43 17.28
N LEU A 220 -3.55 -10.29 16.74
CA LEU A 220 -4.33 -11.34 16.09
C LEU A 220 -4.60 -10.94 14.64
N PHE A 221 -4.78 -11.91 13.73
CA PHE A 221 -5.25 -11.61 12.38
C PHE A 221 -6.77 -11.78 12.29
N LEU A 222 -7.42 -10.87 11.57
CA LEU A 222 -8.88 -10.79 11.48
C LEU A 222 -9.51 -12.12 11.04
N SER A 223 -9.04 -12.71 9.94
CA SER A 223 -9.61 -13.95 9.39
C SER A 223 -9.46 -15.12 10.36
N ASP A 224 -8.32 -15.22 11.05
CA ASP A 224 -8.07 -16.27 12.05
C ASP A 224 -9.02 -16.10 13.24
N HIS A 225 -9.15 -14.87 13.73
CA HIS A 225 -10.02 -14.55 14.85
C HIS A 225 -11.49 -14.83 14.52
N LEU A 226 -11.97 -14.35 13.38
CA LEU A 226 -13.34 -14.58 12.92
C LEU A 226 -13.64 -16.08 12.73
N LEU A 227 -12.73 -16.84 12.12
CA LEU A 227 -12.86 -18.29 11.99
C LEU A 227 -12.95 -18.97 13.36
N SER A 228 -12.09 -18.59 14.31
CA SER A 228 -12.12 -19.11 15.69
C SER A 228 -13.44 -18.80 16.44
N ARG A 229 -14.14 -17.73 16.03
CA ARG A 229 -15.47 -17.35 16.54
C ARG A 229 -16.62 -17.99 15.76
N GLY A 230 -16.33 -18.89 14.82
CA GLY A 230 -17.31 -19.58 13.99
C GLY A 230 -17.99 -18.65 12.97
N VAL A 231 -17.29 -17.64 12.47
CA VAL A 231 -17.74 -16.85 11.32
C VAL A 231 -17.17 -17.50 10.07
N THR A 232 -18.06 -18.01 9.22
CA THR A 232 -17.73 -18.82 8.05
C THR A 232 -18.47 -18.28 6.83
N PRO A 233 -17.93 -18.43 5.61
CA PRO A 233 -18.62 -18.01 4.40
C PRO A 233 -19.89 -18.84 4.18
N GLN A 234 -20.78 -18.32 3.34
CA GLN A 234 -21.82 -19.14 2.74
C GLN A 234 -21.22 -19.88 1.53
N PRO A 235 -21.48 -21.18 1.36
CA PRO A 235 -21.00 -21.92 0.20
C PRO A 235 -21.66 -21.38 -1.08
N GLU A 236 -20.86 -21.22 -2.14
CA GLU A 236 -21.40 -20.94 -3.48
C GLU A 236 -22.18 -22.18 -3.99
N GLU A 237 -23.18 -21.96 -4.85
CA GLU A 237 -24.03 -23.05 -5.39
C GLU A 237 -23.25 -24.00 -6.31
N GLU A 238 -22.24 -23.48 -7.01
CA GLU A 238 -21.38 -24.22 -7.93
C GLU A 238 -19.93 -24.20 -7.45
N GLU A 239 -19.23 -25.34 -7.59
CA GLU A 239 -17.81 -25.43 -7.24
C GLU A 239 -16.96 -24.54 -8.17
N GLN A 240 -16.14 -23.67 -7.58
CA GLN A 240 -15.22 -22.80 -8.33
C GLN A 240 -13.77 -23.25 -8.14
N VAL A 241 -12.98 -23.26 -9.21
CA VAL A 241 -11.53 -23.52 -9.12
C VAL A 241 -10.79 -22.20 -9.01
N VAL A 242 -9.98 -22.04 -7.96
CA VAL A 242 -9.30 -20.78 -7.62
C VAL A 242 -7.87 -21.05 -7.16
N SER A 243 -7.04 -20.00 -7.11
CA SER A 243 -5.71 -20.05 -6.50
C SER A 243 -5.62 -19.03 -5.37
N VAL A 244 -4.94 -19.39 -4.27
CA VAL A 244 -4.72 -18.45 -3.15
C VAL A 244 -3.38 -17.75 -3.35
N PHE A 245 -3.40 -16.43 -3.47
CA PHE A 245 -2.17 -15.64 -3.50
C PHE A 245 -1.80 -15.19 -2.08
N ASP A 246 -0.76 -15.81 -1.53
CA ASP A 246 -0.18 -15.42 -0.24
C ASP A 246 0.58 -14.08 -0.39
N PRO A 247 0.20 -13.01 0.34
CA PRO A 247 0.93 -11.76 0.35
C PRO A 247 2.28 -11.95 1.03
N CYS A 248 3.33 -11.33 0.48
CA CYS A 248 4.68 -11.44 1.01
C CYS A 248 4.82 -11.05 2.50
N SER A 249 3.97 -10.15 3.02
CA SER A 249 3.96 -9.75 4.43
C SER A 249 3.31 -10.78 5.38
N ALA A 250 2.68 -11.83 4.84
CA ALA A 250 2.19 -12.97 5.61
C ALA A 250 3.08 -14.22 5.49
N ARG A 251 4.27 -14.12 4.88
CA ARG A 251 5.20 -15.24 4.63
C ARG A 251 5.39 -16.16 5.84
N TYR A 252 5.62 -15.57 7.00
CA TYR A 252 5.93 -16.30 8.25
C TYR A 252 4.69 -16.56 9.11
N ARG A 253 3.51 -16.76 8.47
CA ARG A 253 2.23 -17.01 9.14
C ARG A 253 1.54 -18.27 8.59
N PRO A 254 2.13 -19.46 8.77
CA PRO A 254 1.60 -20.71 8.21
C PRO A 254 0.18 -21.03 8.72
N GLU A 255 -0.14 -20.75 9.98
CA GLU A 255 -1.48 -20.97 10.51
C GLU A 255 -2.51 -20.05 9.84
N THR A 256 -2.16 -18.77 9.63
CA THR A 256 -3.03 -17.84 8.89
C THR A 256 -3.22 -18.30 7.45
N GLN A 257 -2.14 -18.67 6.76
CA GLN A 257 -2.17 -19.19 5.39
C GLN A 257 -3.08 -20.43 5.26
N LYS A 258 -3.02 -21.32 6.26
CA LYS A 258 -3.88 -22.50 6.35
C LYS A 258 -5.33 -22.10 6.59
N ASN A 259 -5.61 -21.22 7.54
CA ASN A 259 -6.98 -20.77 7.84
C ASN A 259 -7.64 -20.06 6.65
N ILE A 260 -6.86 -19.30 5.86
CA ILE A 260 -7.36 -18.71 4.62
C ILE A 260 -7.79 -19.80 3.63
N ARG A 261 -6.96 -20.83 3.42
CA ARG A 261 -7.32 -21.96 2.55
C ARG A 261 -8.56 -22.69 3.07
N THR A 262 -8.66 -22.94 4.38
CA THR A 262 -9.86 -23.51 5.01
C THR A 262 -11.11 -22.68 4.71
N LEU A 263 -11.04 -21.34 4.86
CA LEU A 263 -12.17 -20.46 4.56
C LEU A 263 -12.57 -20.52 3.07
N VAL A 264 -11.60 -20.63 2.17
CA VAL A 264 -11.85 -20.76 0.73
C VAL A 264 -12.54 -22.09 0.41
N GLU A 265 -12.07 -23.20 0.98
CA GLU A 265 -12.68 -24.53 0.80
C GLU A 265 -14.11 -24.57 1.36
N MET A 266 -14.37 -23.93 2.51
CA MET A 266 -15.71 -23.81 3.09
C MET A 266 -16.69 -23.02 2.20
N ALA A 267 -16.18 -22.21 1.26
CA ALA A 267 -16.98 -21.47 0.29
C ALA A 267 -17.25 -22.28 -1.00
N SER A 268 -17.06 -23.61 -0.98
CA SER A 268 -17.16 -24.50 -2.15
C SER A 268 -16.14 -24.18 -3.25
N CYS A 269 -14.95 -23.69 -2.89
CA CYS A 269 -13.88 -23.45 -3.85
C CYS A 269 -12.80 -24.54 -3.77
N ARG A 270 -12.44 -25.14 -4.91
CA ARG A 270 -11.27 -26.01 -5.04
C ARG A 270 -10.02 -25.16 -5.27
N ILE A 271 -8.97 -25.42 -4.49
CA ILE A 271 -7.73 -24.66 -4.56
C ILE A 271 -6.72 -25.37 -5.45
N GLU A 272 -6.23 -24.66 -6.47
CA GLU A 272 -5.10 -25.06 -7.30
C GLU A 272 -3.87 -24.23 -6.92
N PRO A 273 -2.71 -24.87 -6.63
CA PRO A 273 -1.56 -24.18 -6.09
C PRO A 273 -0.89 -23.26 -7.11
N LEU A 274 -0.36 -22.15 -6.65
CA LEU A 274 0.57 -21.31 -7.40
C LEU A 274 2.01 -21.82 -7.26
N PRO A 275 2.90 -21.45 -8.20
CA PRO A 275 4.32 -21.80 -8.10
C PRO A 275 5.03 -21.22 -6.86
N TYR A 276 4.50 -20.13 -6.30
CA TYR A 276 5.07 -19.41 -5.16
C TYR A 276 4.01 -19.16 -4.09
N GLU A 277 4.09 -19.93 -3.00
CA GLU A 277 3.17 -19.87 -1.87
C GLU A 277 3.91 -19.90 -0.53
N GLY A 278 3.18 -19.58 0.55
CA GLY A 278 3.65 -19.68 1.92
C GLY A 278 4.98 -18.96 2.15
N VAL A 279 6.02 -19.72 2.52
CA VAL A 279 7.33 -19.15 2.79
C VAL A 279 7.99 -18.55 1.53
N GLN A 280 7.62 -19.00 0.33
CA GLN A 280 8.15 -18.47 -0.92
C GLN A 280 7.26 -17.37 -1.54
N ALA A 281 6.26 -16.88 -0.81
CA ALA A 281 5.34 -15.84 -1.26
C ALA A 281 6.07 -14.62 -1.85
N GLN A 282 5.63 -14.23 -3.05
CA GLN A 282 6.21 -13.14 -3.83
C GLN A 282 5.45 -11.82 -3.64
N CYS A 283 6.12 -10.71 -3.94
CA CYS A 283 5.47 -9.40 -3.89
C CYS A 283 4.55 -9.21 -5.11
N CYS A 284 3.35 -8.67 -4.88
CA CYS A 284 2.40 -8.32 -5.94
C CYS A 284 2.82 -7.10 -6.77
N SER A 285 3.66 -6.21 -6.21
CA SER A 285 4.19 -4.92 -6.74
C SER A 285 3.82 -3.68 -5.91
N TRP A 286 2.91 -3.78 -4.94
CA TRP A 286 2.44 -2.60 -4.19
C TRP A 286 3.48 -1.99 -3.22
N GLY A 287 4.19 -2.84 -2.46
CA GLY A 287 5.08 -2.40 -1.38
C GLY A 287 6.30 -1.62 -1.89
N GLY A 288 6.96 -0.86 -1.01
CA GLY A 288 8.19 -0.13 -1.37
C GLY A 288 7.98 1.09 -2.28
N GLN A 289 6.73 1.45 -2.60
CA GLN A 289 6.38 2.69 -3.34
C GLN A 289 6.90 2.72 -4.78
N ILE A 290 7.17 1.55 -5.34
CA ILE A 290 7.88 1.38 -6.61
C ILE A 290 7.12 1.91 -7.81
N SER A 291 5.79 2.05 -7.72
CA SER A 291 4.95 2.48 -8.85
C SER A 291 5.23 3.92 -9.30
N ILE A 292 5.82 4.76 -8.43
CA ILE A 292 6.27 6.11 -8.78
C ILE A 292 7.76 6.13 -9.11
N ALA A 293 8.58 5.38 -8.36
CA ALA A 293 10.02 5.31 -8.57
C ALA A 293 10.38 4.67 -9.93
N ASN A 294 9.67 3.60 -10.31
CA ASN A 294 9.85 2.85 -11.54
C ASN A 294 8.52 2.20 -12.02
N PRO A 295 7.61 2.99 -12.64
CA PRO A 295 6.32 2.50 -13.13
C PRO A 295 6.42 1.28 -14.09
N PRO A 296 7.35 1.24 -15.07
CA PRO A 296 7.49 0.07 -15.95
C PRO A 296 7.80 -1.23 -15.19
N PHE A 297 8.65 -1.17 -14.16
CA PHE A 297 8.94 -2.34 -13.33
C PHE A 297 7.73 -2.79 -12.51
N ALA A 298 6.98 -1.83 -11.93
CA ALA A 298 5.79 -2.15 -11.14
C ALA A 298 4.72 -2.85 -11.99
N ASP A 299 4.47 -2.35 -13.21
CA ASP A 299 3.55 -2.95 -14.18
C ASP A 299 4.03 -4.35 -14.63
N TRP A 300 5.31 -4.47 -14.99
CA TRP A 300 5.91 -5.76 -15.36
C TRP A 300 5.75 -6.80 -14.23
N LEU A 301 6.03 -6.40 -12.99
CA LEU A 301 5.95 -7.31 -11.85
C LEU A 301 4.50 -7.74 -11.59
N ALA A 302 3.55 -6.80 -11.62
CA ALA A 302 2.13 -7.10 -11.44
C ALA A 302 1.63 -8.10 -12.49
N LYS A 303 1.92 -7.84 -13.79
CA LYS A 303 1.54 -8.73 -14.90
C LYS A 303 2.19 -10.10 -14.80
N LYS A 304 3.47 -10.16 -14.40
CA LYS A 304 4.18 -11.43 -14.17
C LYS A 304 3.46 -12.26 -13.10
N ARG A 305 3.11 -11.68 -11.94
CA ARG A 305 2.41 -12.40 -10.86
C ARG A 305 0.97 -12.78 -11.22
N ALA A 306 0.26 -11.92 -11.94
CA ALA A 306 -1.07 -12.23 -12.43
C ALA A 306 -1.10 -13.43 -13.40
N GLY A 307 -0.01 -13.62 -14.16
CA GLY A 307 0.15 -14.69 -15.14
C GLY A 307 0.76 -16.00 -14.61
N GLU A 308 1.05 -16.12 -13.32
CA GLU A 308 1.66 -17.33 -12.73
C GLU A 308 0.67 -18.49 -12.52
N GLY A 309 -0.63 -18.22 -12.55
CA GLY A 309 -1.67 -19.22 -12.47
C GLY A 309 -2.81 -18.89 -13.44
N GLU A 310 -3.53 -19.92 -13.87
CA GLU A 310 -4.63 -19.78 -14.84
C GLU A 310 -5.94 -19.35 -14.16
N TYR A 311 -6.19 -19.81 -12.94
CA TYR A 311 -7.44 -19.62 -12.20
C TYR A 311 -7.59 -18.24 -11.56
N PRO A 312 -8.83 -17.78 -11.25
CA PRO A 312 -9.08 -16.60 -10.43
C PRO A 312 -8.33 -16.63 -9.09
N TYR A 313 -7.93 -15.47 -8.58
CA TYR A 313 -7.16 -15.36 -7.35
C TYR A 313 -8.03 -15.02 -6.14
N VAL A 314 -7.78 -15.67 -5.02
CA VAL A 314 -8.21 -15.22 -3.70
C VAL A 314 -7.01 -14.64 -2.96
N THR A 315 -7.17 -13.43 -2.43
CA THR A 315 -6.13 -12.76 -1.64
C THR A 315 -6.67 -12.37 -0.27
N TYR A 316 -5.79 -12.13 0.68
CA TYR A 316 -6.14 -11.60 2.02
C TYR A 316 -5.33 -10.34 2.35
N CYS A 317 -4.97 -9.60 1.30
CA CYS A 317 -4.38 -8.29 1.35
C CYS A 317 -5.07 -7.41 0.30
N ALA A 318 -5.73 -6.34 0.74
CA ALA A 318 -6.44 -5.42 -0.15
C ALA A 318 -5.55 -4.86 -1.27
N ASN A 319 -4.27 -4.62 -0.98
CA ASN A 319 -3.31 -4.15 -1.98
C ASN A 319 -3.01 -5.21 -3.04
N CYS A 320 -2.88 -6.49 -2.65
CA CYS A 320 -2.68 -7.57 -3.64
C CYS A 320 -3.91 -7.72 -4.52
N ARG A 321 -5.10 -7.69 -3.89
CA ARG A 321 -6.38 -7.71 -4.59
C ARG A 321 -6.45 -6.61 -5.67
N ASP A 322 -6.14 -5.38 -5.28
CA ASP A 322 -6.29 -4.23 -6.16
C ASP A 322 -5.25 -4.21 -7.29
N VAL A 323 -4.00 -4.62 -7.01
CA VAL A 323 -2.97 -4.80 -8.05
C VAL A 323 -3.42 -5.84 -9.09
N PHE A 324 -3.94 -6.99 -8.65
CA PHE A 324 -4.39 -8.01 -9.60
C PHE A 324 -5.62 -7.58 -10.38
N ALA A 325 -6.57 -6.89 -9.75
CA ALA A 325 -7.74 -6.35 -10.43
C ALA A 325 -7.33 -5.35 -11.54
N GLU A 326 -6.30 -4.53 -11.30
CA GLU A 326 -5.75 -3.58 -12.29
C GLU A 326 -5.13 -4.28 -13.51
N THR A 327 -4.58 -5.49 -13.33
CA THR A 327 -4.10 -6.32 -14.45
C THR A 327 -5.21 -7.02 -15.23
N GLY A 328 -6.47 -6.92 -14.78
CA GLY A 328 -7.61 -7.65 -15.35
C GLY A 328 -7.76 -9.09 -14.87
N LYS A 329 -6.94 -9.54 -13.92
CA LYS A 329 -7.05 -10.88 -13.30
C LYS A 329 -8.31 -10.94 -12.44
N PRO A 330 -9.24 -11.90 -12.65
CA PRO A 330 -10.38 -12.09 -11.76
C PRO A 330 -9.90 -12.38 -10.33
N VAL A 331 -10.34 -11.58 -9.38
CA VAL A 331 -9.79 -11.61 -8.02
C VAL A 331 -10.80 -11.18 -6.95
N LYS A 332 -10.88 -11.96 -5.87
CA LYS A 332 -11.62 -11.64 -4.64
C LYS A 332 -10.65 -11.42 -3.49
N HIS A 333 -11.02 -10.53 -2.57
CA HIS A 333 -10.46 -10.52 -1.23
C HIS A 333 -11.16 -11.61 -0.40
N ILE A 334 -10.51 -12.17 0.63
CA ILE A 334 -11.12 -13.18 1.50
C ILE A 334 -12.40 -12.66 2.18
N LEU A 335 -12.48 -11.35 2.41
CA LEU A 335 -13.68 -10.72 2.96
C LEU A 335 -14.84 -10.62 1.95
N ASP A 336 -14.56 -10.62 0.63
CA ASP A 336 -15.63 -10.77 -0.37
C ASP A 336 -16.29 -12.15 -0.25
N ILE A 337 -15.50 -13.19 0.03
CA ILE A 337 -15.98 -14.56 0.24
C ILE A 337 -16.70 -14.68 1.59
N LEU A 338 -16.09 -14.18 2.66
CA LEU A 338 -16.63 -14.31 4.02
C LEU A 338 -17.98 -13.62 4.19
N PHE A 339 -18.19 -12.48 3.52
CA PHE A 339 -19.40 -11.66 3.67
C PHE A 339 -20.23 -11.51 2.39
N GLY A 340 -19.88 -12.18 1.29
CA GLY A 340 -20.64 -12.14 0.03
C GLY A 340 -20.74 -10.75 -0.59
N LEU A 341 -19.62 -10.00 -0.67
CA LEU A 341 -19.66 -8.55 -0.96
C LEU A 341 -19.58 -8.17 -2.44
N SER A 342 -18.69 -8.81 -3.18
CA SER A 342 -18.35 -8.40 -4.55
C SER A 342 -18.05 -9.61 -5.44
N GLY A 343 -18.31 -9.45 -6.73
CA GLY A 343 -17.90 -10.42 -7.75
C GLY A 343 -16.40 -10.34 -8.09
N TRP A 344 -15.95 -11.30 -8.89
CA TRP A 344 -14.55 -11.47 -9.30
C TRP A 344 -13.95 -10.32 -10.12
N ASN A 345 -14.79 -9.51 -10.76
CA ASN A 345 -14.36 -8.45 -11.69
C ASN A 345 -14.56 -7.03 -11.13
N ARG A 346 -14.67 -6.87 -9.80
CA ARG A 346 -14.76 -5.52 -9.19
C ARG A 346 -13.51 -4.70 -9.60
N ARG A 347 -13.68 -3.45 -9.99
CA ARG A 347 -12.56 -2.57 -10.37
C ARG A 347 -11.74 -2.16 -9.14
N THR A 348 -10.47 -1.80 -9.35
CA THR A 348 -9.65 -1.15 -8.33
C THR A 348 -10.06 0.32 -8.21
N PRO A 349 -10.18 0.90 -7.00
CA PRO A 349 -10.44 2.32 -6.86
C PRO A 349 -9.19 3.15 -7.16
N GLY A 350 -9.42 4.31 -7.79
CA GLY A 350 -8.42 5.33 -8.07
C GLY A 350 -7.85 6.00 -6.81
N ALA A 351 -6.87 6.88 -6.96
CA ALA A 351 -6.23 7.57 -5.84
C ALA A 351 -7.22 8.47 -5.07
N ASN A 352 -8.07 9.16 -5.81
CA ASN A 352 -9.10 10.05 -5.25
C ASN A 352 -10.22 9.26 -4.58
N GLU A 353 -10.72 8.22 -5.25
CA GLU A 353 -11.76 7.34 -4.70
C GLU A 353 -11.31 6.67 -3.40
N ARG A 354 -10.03 6.27 -3.30
CA ARG A 354 -9.45 5.74 -2.05
C ARG A 354 -9.51 6.72 -0.87
N ARG A 355 -9.32 8.02 -1.11
CA ARG A 355 -9.48 9.05 -0.06
C ARG A 355 -10.94 9.17 0.37
N ARG A 356 -11.85 9.32 -0.61
CA ARG A 356 -13.30 9.40 -0.38
C ARG A 356 -13.84 8.19 0.35
N ASN A 357 -13.38 6.99 0.00
CA ASN A 357 -13.77 5.75 0.66
C ASN A 357 -13.41 5.76 2.15
N ARG A 358 -12.26 6.31 2.53
CA ARG A 358 -11.87 6.44 3.95
C ARG A 358 -12.70 7.49 4.70
N GLU A 359 -13.02 8.61 4.06
CA GLU A 359 -13.91 9.63 4.64
C GLU A 359 -15.31 9.07 4.85
N ARG A 360 -15.88 8.47 3.79
CA ARG A 360 -17.19 7.81 3.84
C ARG A 360 -17.23 6.71 4.90
N LEU A 361 -16.15 5.92 5.02
CA LEU A 361 -16.04 4.90 6.06
C LEU A 361 -16.13 5.54 7.46
N LYS A 362 -15.38 6.62 7.70
CA LYS A 362 -15.44 7.37 8.96
C LYS A 362 -16.83 7.93 9.22
N GLU A 363 -17.49 8.50 8.22
CA GLU A 363 -18.84 9.06 8.34
C GLU A 363 -19.87 7.99 8.74
N ILE A 364 -19.89 6.87 8.01
CA ILE A 364 -20.80 5.76 8.29
C ILE A 364 -20.58 5.24 9.71
N LEU A 365 -19.33 4.96 10.09
CA LEU A 365 -18.99 4.45 11.43
C LEU A 365 -19.34 5.44 12.53
N SER A 366 -19.10 6.73 12.32
CA SER A 366 -19.47 7.78 13.28
C SER A 366 -20.99 7.85 13.45
N SER A 367 -21.74 7.78 12.34
CA SER A 367 -23.21 7.81 12.37
C SER A 367 -23.83 6.58 13.05
N GLU A 368 -23.22 5.39 12.88
CA GLU A 368 -23.72 4.13 13.43
C GLU A 368 -23.37 3.93 14.91
N TYR A 369 -22.21 4.45 15.36
CA TYR A 369 -21.64 4.06 16.66
C TYR A 369 -21.39 5.21 17.65
N LEU A 370 -21.43 6.48 17.25
CA LEU A 370 -21.25 7.61 18.17
C LEU A 370 -22.58 8.27 18.59
N PRO A 371 -22.76 8.62 19.88
CA PRO A 371 -23.92 9.37 20.34
C PRO A 371 -24.00 10.73 19.64
N GLY A 372 -25.15 11.05 19.03
CA GLY A 372 -25.36 12.33 18.35
C GLY A 372 -25.11 12.30 16.84
N GLY A 373 -24.61 11.20 16.27
CA GLY A 373 -24.76 10.71 14.88
C GLY A 373 -24.42 11.63 13.69
N HIS A 374 -24.11 12.89 13.93
CA HIS A 374 -23.77 13.88 12.92
C HIS A 374 -22.41 14.45 13.32
N LEU A 375 -21.36 13.99 12.63
CA LEU A 375 -20.22 14.87 12.43
C LEU A 375 -20.78 16.19 11.90
N SER A 376 -20.31 17.33 12.42
CA SER A 376 -20.59 18.61 11.79
C SER A 376 -20.41 18.44 10.30
N LYS A 377 -21.41 18.82 9.50
CA LYS A 377 -21.28 18.91 8.04
C LYS A 377 -20.21 19.98 7.75
N GLU A 378 -18.95 19.67 7.98
CA GLU A 378 -17.88 20.25 7.17
C GLU A 378 -18.08 19.56 5.83
N GLU A 379 -18.90 20.16 4.97
CA GLU A 379 -19.38 19.56 3.74
C GLU A 379 -18.18 19.10 2.89
N PRO A 380 -17.85 17.80 2.82
CA PRO A 380 -16.73 17.32 2.00
C PRO A 380 -17.11 17.35 0.50
N MET A 381 -18.31 17.86 0.19
CA MET A 381 -19.04 17.67 -1.05
C MET A 381 -19.29 19.00 -1.80
N GLU A 382 -18.91 20.16 -1.22
CA GLU A 382 -18.98 21.46 -1.91
C GLU A 382 -17.79 21.65 -2.87
N GLU A 383 -16.59 21.19 -2.49
CA GLU A 383 -15.39 21.25 -3.35
C GLU A 383 -15.53 20.39 -4.62
N GLU A 384 -16.14 19.20 -4.52
CA GLU A 384 -16.37 18.29 -5.66
C GLU A 384 -17.28 18.89 -6.74
N LYS A 385 -18.18 19.81 -6.38
CA LYS A 385 -19.06 20.46 -7.34
C LYS A 385 -18.36 21.56 -8.13
N ARG A 386 -17.15 21.94 -7.74
CA ARG A 386 -16.42 23.07 -8.34
C ARG A 386 -15.40 22.64 -9.40
N LEU A 387 -15.12 21.34 -9.56
CA LEU A 387 -14.20 20.86 -10.58
C LEU A 387 -14.82 19.71 -11.40
N THR A 388 -15.11 19.99 -12.66
CA THR A 388 -15.54 18.98 -13.63
C THR A 388 -14.32 18.40 -14.33
N ILE A 389 -14.17 17.07 -14.33
CA ILE A 389 -13.01 16.37 -14.89
C ILE A 389 -13.49 15.30 -15.88
N PRO A 390 -13.08 15.36 -17.16
CA PRO A 390 -13.35 14.30 -18.13
C PRO A 390 -12.76 12.95 -17.69
N GLU A 391 -13.39 11.84 -18.07
CA GLU A 391 -12.98 10.48 -17.67
C GLU A 391 -11.53 10.17 -18.04
N GLU A 392 -11.10 10.52 -19.25
CA GLU A 392 -9.72 10.32 -19.71
C GLU A 392 -8.68 11.09 -18.87
N VAL A 393 -9.05 12.27 -18.39
CA VAL A 393 -8.19 13.09 -17.52
C VAL A 393 -8.14 12.47 -16.13
N ARG A 394 -9.27 11.99 -15.60
CA ARG A 394 -9.33 11.29 -14.31
C ARG A 394 -8.49 10.01 -14.33
N ASP A 395 -8.56 9.21 -15.38
CA ASP A 395 -7.76 8.00 -15.55
C ASP A 395 -6.25 8.31 -15.56
N ARG A 396 -5.85 9.40 -16.23
CA ARG A 396 -4.45 9.86 -16.22
C ARG A 396 -4.03 10.33 -14.83
N MET A 397 -4.86 11.10 -14.15
CA MET A 397 -4.61 11.54 -12.78
C MET A 397 -4.41 10.35 -11.84
N ASP A 398 -5.25 9.33 -11.92
CA ASP A 398 -5.14 8.14 -11.08
C ASP A 398 -3.85 7.35 -11.37
N ARG A 399 -3.47 7.20 -12.64
CA ARG A 399 -2.21 6.58 -13.06
C ARG A 399 -0.99 7.35 -12.54
N ASP A 400 -1.03 8.67 -12.62
CA ASP A 400 0.07 9.56 -12.22
C ASP A 400 0.02 9.94 -10.73
N ARG A 401 -0.95 9.41 -9.99
CA ARG A 401 -1.18 9.66 -8.56
C ARG A 401 -1.39 11.15 -8.23
N LEU A 402 -2.12 11.85 -9.09
CA LEU A 402 -2.54 13.23 -8.92
C LEU A 402 -3.94 13.31 -8.31
N LEU A 403 -4.11 14.20 -7.34
CA LEU A 403 -5.38 14.35 -6.63
C LEU A 403 -6.21 15.50 -7.21
N GLU A 404 -7.53 15.32 -7.22
CA GLU A 404 -8.50 16.32 -7.66
C GLU A 404 -8.47 17.55 -6.75
N GLU A 405 -8.32 17.36 -5.44
CA GLU A 405 -8.19 18.46 -4.46
C GLU A 405 -6.88 19.26 -4.66
N ASP A 406 -5.80 18.60 -5.07
CA ASP A 406 -4.53 19.29 -5.38
C ASP A 406 -4.68 20.14 -6.65
N ALA A 407 -5.30 19.59 -7.69
CA ALA A 407 -5.58 20.33 -8.93
C ALA A 407 -6.49 21.55 -8.65
N LEU A 408 -7.54 21.38 -7.86
CA LEU A 408 -8.44 22.47 -7.50
C LEU A 408 -7.71 23.56 -6.69
N ALA A 409 -6.90 23.19 -5.70
CA ALA A 409 -6.14 24.15 -4.91
C ALA A 409 -5.18 24.98 -5.77
N VAL A 410 -4.52 24.36 -6.75
CA VAL A 410 -3.66 25.07 -7.72
C VAL A 410 -4.47 26.05 -8.57
N ILE A 411 -5.65 25.63 -9.06
CA ILE A 411 -6.55 26.50 -9.82
C ILE A 411 -6.95 27.72 -8.99
N GLU A 412 -7.37 27.50 -7.74
CA GLU A 412 -7.79 28.58 -6.84
C GLU A 412 -6.65 29.55 -6.50
N GLU A 413 -5.42 29.06 -6.31
CA GLU A 413 -4.24 29.92 -6.14
C GLU A 413 -3.98 30.78 -7.37
N CYS A 414 -4.05 30.18 -8.58
CA CYS A 414 -3.88 30.90 -9.83
C CYS A 414 -4.95 31.99 -10.04
N GLU A 415 -6.21 31.69 -9.70
CA GLU A 415 -7.31 32.66 -9.76
C GLU A 415 -7.15 33.79 -8.74
N ALA A 416 -6.73 33.47 -7.50
CA ALA A 416 -6.55 34.46 -6.44
C ALA A 416 -5.35 35.39 -6.67
N THR A 417 -4.25 34.87 -7.22
CA THR A 417 -3.00 35.62 -7.42
C THR A 417 -2.93 36.30 -8.79
N GLY A 418 -3.71 35.82 -9.77
CA GLY A 418 -3.58 36.23 -11.17
C GLY A 418 -2.35 35.67 -11.88
N VAL A 419 -1.55 34.80 -11.23
CA VAL A 419 -0.38 34.15 -11.83
C VAL A 419 -0.85 32.97 -12.68
N LYS A 420 -1.26 33.28 -13.92
CA LYS A 420 -1.79 32.35 -14.91
C LYS A 420 -1.59 32.86 -16.33
N VAL A 421 -1.57 31.95 -17.31
CA VAL A 421 -1.44 32.27 -18.74
C VAL A 421 -2.71 31.82 -19.45
N VAL A 422 -3.32 32.69 -20.24
CA VAL A 422 -4.48 32.35 -21.07
C VAL A 422 -4.00 32.07 -22.49
N ASP A 423 -4.30 30.90 -23.04
CA ASP A 423 -4.07 30.63 -24.46
C ASP A 423 -5.13 31.36 -25.29
N SER A 424 -4.67 32.24 -26.17
CA SER A 424 -5.53 33.03 -27.06
C SER A 424 -6.29 32.18 -28.08
N THR A 425 -5.87 30.94 -28.33
CA THR A 425 -6.48 30.06 -29.34
C THR A 425 -7.63 29.25 -28.77
N SER A 426 -7.39 28.52 -27.68
CA SER A 426 -8.41 27.69 -27.01
C SER A 426 -9.26 28.47 -26.01
N GLY A 427 -8.73 29.56 -25.44
CA GLY A 427 -9.32 30.22 -24.26
C GLY A 427 -8.99 29.52 -22.94
N HIS A 428 -8.22 28.43 -22.96
CA HIS A 428 -7.84 27.70 -21.75
C HIS A 428 -6.84 28.51 -20.92
N ILE A 429 -6.88 28.26 -19.61
CA ILE A 429 -6.04 28.88 -18.60
C ILE A 429 -5.02 27.85 -18.12
N PHE A 430 -3.75 28.24 -18.15
CA PHE A 430 -2.62 27.46 -17.66
C PHE A 430 -2.08 28.07 -16.38
N GLY A 431 -1.87 27.22 -15.38
CA GLY A 431 -1.37 27.61 -14.08
C GLY A 431 -0.49 26.55 -13.45
N SER A 432 0.28 26.95 -12.44
CA SER A 432 1.10 26.03 -11.67
C SER A 432 1.16 26.41 -10.20
N GLY A 433 1.19 25.41 -9.34
CA GLY A 433 1.31 25.59 -7.89
C GLY A 433 2.15 24.48 -7.26
N GLN A 434 2.70 24.79 -6.10
CA GLN A 434 3.52 23.87 -5.34
C GLN A 434 2.60 22.88 -4.60
N VAL A 435 2.72 21.60 -4.91
CA VAL A 435 2.01 20.50 -4.27
C VAL A 435 3.04 19.64 -3.55
N GLY A 436 3.25 19.95 -2.26
CA GLY A 436 4.30 19.32 -1.48
C GLY A 436 5.70 19.67 -2.00
N GLN A 437 6.48 18.71 -2.47
CA GLN A 437 7.81 18.86 -3.07
C GLN A 437 7.75 18.93 -4.60
N MET A 438 6.57 18.71 -5.19
CA MET A 438 6.33 18.76 -6.63
C MET A 438 5.70 20.10 -7.03
N THR A 439 5.86 20.47 -8.30
CA THR A 439 5.01 21.50 -8.92
C THR A 439 3.98 20.81 -9.79
N GLN A 440 2.71 21.10 -9.57
CA GLN A 440 1.61 20.61 -10.40
C GLN A 440 1.15 21.72 -11.35
N TRP A 441 0.98 21.35 -12.62
CA TRP A 441 0.43 22.19 -13.67
C TRP A 441 -1.02 21.80 -13.92
N VAL A 442 -1.84 22.81 -14.20
CA VAL A 442 -3.26 22.66 -14.53
C VAL A 442 -3.57 23.44 -15.79
N GLU A 443 -4.38 22.84 -16.64
CA GLU A 443 -5.03 23.46 -17.80
C GLU A 443 -6.54 23.37 -17.56
N TYR A 444 -7.21 24.51 -17.48
CA TYR A 444 -8.61 24.58 -17.09
C TYR A 444 -9.33 25.74 -17.77
N GLU A 445 -10.65 25.73 -17.69
CA GLU A 445 -11.50 26.86 -18.05
C GLU A 445 -12.49 27.16 -16.93
N ALA A 446 -12.92 28.42 -16.82
CA ALA A 446 -13.97 28.82 -15.90
C ALA A 446 -15.34 28.37 -16.43
N ALA A 447 -16.15 27.78 -15.55
CA ALA A 447 -17.51 27.35 -15.83
C ALA A 447 -18.51 28.03 -14.88
N PRO A 448 -19.82 28.08 -15.19
CA PRO A 448 -20.82 28.73 -14.34
C PRO A 448 -20.87 28.24 -12.88
N LYS A 449 -20.40 27.02 -12.63
CA LYS A 449 -20.33 26.39 -11.30
C LYS A 449 -18.93 25.89 -10.96
N GLY A 450 -17.89 26.68 -11.23
CA GLY A 450 -16.50 26.34 -10.90
C GLY A 450 -15.61 26.27 -12.13
N PHE A 451 -14.96 25.13 -12.35
CA PHE A 451 -13.95 24.96 -13.40
C PHE A 451 -14.12 23.62 -14.11
N VAL A 452 -13.66 23.55 -15.36
CA VAL A 452 -13.46 22.29 -16.09
C VAL A 452 -11.96 22.06 -16.23
N LEU A 453 -11.45 20.92 -15.76
CA LEU A 453 -10.05 20.54 -15.88
C LEU A 453 -9.83 19.80 -17.19
N HIS A 454 -9.06 20.39 -18.10
CA HIS A 454 -8.70 19.79 -19.38
C HIS A 454 -7.43 18.94 -19.28
N ASN A 455 -6.47 19.35 -18.46
CA ASN A 455 -5.22 18.62 -18.27
C ASN A 455 -4.56 18.92 -16.91
N THR A 456 -3.77 17.96 -16.43
CA THR A 456 -2.88 18.18 -15.29
C THR A 456 -1.71 17.20 -15.32
N TYR A 457 -0.56 17.67 -14.88
CA TYR A 457 0.68 16.90 -14.77
C TYR A 457 1.59 17.51 -13.70
N SER A 458 2.61 16.77 -13.25
CA SER A 458 3.55 17.27 -12.24
C SER A 458 5.01 17.16 -12.67
N HIS A 459 5.84 18.05 -12.11
CA HIS A 459 7.28 18.06 -12.31
C HIS A 459 8.02 18.06 -10.97
N ARG A 460 9.20 17.41 -10.96
CA ARG A 460 10.09 17.25 -9.80
C ARG A 460 10.98 18.47 -9.60
N MET A 461 10.41 19.65 -9.74
CA MET A 461 11.11 20.93 -9.56
C MET A 461 10.22 21.89 -8.79
N LYS A 462 10.84 22.76 -8.01
CA LYS A 462 10.19 23.92 -7.42
C LYS A 462 10.39 25.08 -8.39
N ILE A 463 9.30 25.76 -8.73
CA ILE A 463 9.37 26.99 -9.52
C ILE A 463 9.41 28.14 -8.51
N GLU A 464 10.56 28.81 -8.42
CA GLU A 464 10.64 30.07 -7.68
C GLU A 464 9.84 31.12 -8.48
N LYS A 465 8.80 31.66 -7.86
CA LYS A 465 7.91 32.68 -8.43
C LYS A 465 8.46 34.08 -8.17
#